data_AF-A0A1C5QAU7-F1
#
_entry.id   AF-A0A1C5QAU7-F1
#
_cell.length_a   1.000
_cell.length_b   1.000
_cell.length_c   1.000
_cell.angle_alpha   90.00
_cell.angle_beta   90.00
_cell.angle_gamma   90.00
#
_symmetry.space_group_name_H-M   'P 1'
#
loop_
_entity.id
_entity.type
_entity.pdbx_description
1 polymer ?
#
loop_
_entity_poly.entity_id
_entity_poly.type
_entity_poly.pdbx_seq_one_letter_code
_entity_poly.pdbx_strand_id
1 'polypeptide(L)' 'MALCIALQLDLEQSRDLLARADWAFSPSSKVDLIVQKAIIDKQYDIMQLNVTLFKYTNEILGV' A
#
# COMPACT_ATOMS: atom_id res chain seq x y z
N MET A 1 4.76 0.39 4.28
CA MET A 1 3.82 0.41 3.14
C MET A 1 4.05 1.57 2.18
N ALA A 2 4.13 2.82 2.65
CA ALA A 2 4.41 3.97 1.75
C ALA A 2 5.68 3.81 0.91
N LEU A 3 6.74 3.21 1.48
CA LEU A 3 7.98 2.90 0.76
C LEU A 3 7.79 1.92 -0.41
N CYS A 4 6.88 0.95 -0.29
CA CYS A 4 6.60 -0.01 -1.37
C CYS A 4 6.00 0.68 -2.60
N ILE A 5 5.15 1.69 -2.36
CA ILE A 5 4.55 2.52 -3.40
C ILE A 5 5.59 3.49 -3.99
N ALA A 6 6.40 4.12 -3.14
CA ALA A 6 7.45 5.05 -3.57
C ALA A 6 8.53 4.37 -4.43
N LEU A 7 8.87 3.11 -4.12
CA LEU A 7 9.82 2.30 -4.89
C LEU A 7 9.17 1.51 -6.04
N GLN A 8 7.86 1.67 -6.26
CA GLN A 8 7.10 0.97 -7.31
C GLN A 8 7.30 -0.56 -7.30
N LEU A 9 7.31 -1.15 -6.10
CA LEU A 9 7.57 -2.58 -5.91
C LEU A 9 6.34 -3.42 -6.29
N ASP A 10 6.58 -4.56 -6.91
CA ASP A 10 5.54 -5.58 -7.13
C ASP A 10 5.02 -6.16 -5.81
N LEU A 11 3.89 -6.87 -5.86
CA LEU A 11 3.23 -7.42 -4.67
C LEU A 11 4.15 -8.36 -3.88
N GLU A 12 4.93 -9.17 -4.59
CA GLU A 12 5.87 -10.13 -4.01
C GLU A 12 7.05 -9.42 -3.34
N GLN A 13 7.62 -8.41 -4.01
CA GLN A 13 8.71 -7.58 -3.47
C GLN A 13 8.26 -6.76 -2.26
N SER A 14 7.03 -6.24 -2.30
CA SER A 14 6.42 -5.52 -1.19
C SER A 14 6.21 -6.43 0.01
N ARG A 15 5.74 -7.68 -0.21
CA ARG A 15 5.63 -8.69 0.85
C ARG A 15 6.99 -9.08 1.42
N ASP A 16 7.99 -9.28 0.59
CA ASP A 16 9.34 -9.65 1.03
C ASP A 16 9.98 -8.52 1.87
N LEU A 17 9.82 -7.27 1.44
CA LEU A 17 10.30 -6.11 2.19
C LEU A 17 9.56 -5.93 3.52
N LEU A 18 8.24 -6.10 3.55
CA LEU A 18 7.46 -6.07 4.78
C LEU A 18 7.84 -7.23 5.71
N ALA A 19 7.99 -8.44 5.19
CA ALA A 19 8.38 -9.62 5.97
C ALA A 19 9.77 -9.44 6.60
N ARG A 20 10.72 -8.83 5.88
CA ARG A 20 12.04 -8.46 6.45
C ARG A 20 11.95 -7.45 7.60
N ALA A 21 10.89 -6.65 7.65
CA ALA A 21 10.61 -5.71 8.72
C ALA A 21 9.66 -6.28 9.80
N ASP A 22 9.39 -7.59 9.80
CA ASP A 22 8.42 -8.27 10.66
C ASP A 22 6.98 -7.75 10.50
N TRP A 23 6.66 -7.19 9.32
CA TRP A 23 5.35 -6.69 8.94
C TRP A 23 4.70 -7.57 7.88
N ALA A 24 3.37 -7.53 7.81
CA ALA A 24 2.60 -8.22 6.79
C ALA A 24 1.35 -7.42 6.42
N PHE A 25 0.81 -7.68 5.23
CA PHE A 25 -0.50 -7.15 4.87
C PHE A 25 -1.59 -7.86 5.68
N SER A 26 -2.31 -7.10 6.49
CA SER A 26 -3.46 -7.57 7.25
C SER A 26 -4.71 -7.54 6.38
N PRO A 27 -5.41 -8.68 6.21
CA PRO A 27 -6.67 -8.73 5.46
C PRO A 27 -7.81 -7.94 6.14
N SER A 28 -7.66 -7.62 7.42
CA SER A 28 -8.60 -6.80 8.19
C SER A 28 -8.38 -5.29 8.01
N SER A 29 -7.21 -4.87 7.53
CA SER A 29 -6.88 -3.47 7.31
C SER A 29 -7.32 -3.04 5.92
N LYS A 30 -8.25 -2.09 5.84
CA LYS A 30 -8.69 -1.52 4.55
C LYS A 30 -7.53 -0.85 3.82
N VAL A 31 -6.60 -0.22 4.54
CA VAL A 31 -5.38 0.38 3.99
C VAL A 31 -4.57 -0.67 3.25
N ASP A 32 -4.33 -1.82 3.88
CA ASP A 32 -3.52 -2.90 3.31
C ASP A 32 -4.16 -3.52 2.07
N LEU A 33 -5.48 -3.65 2.05
CA LEU A 33 -6.23 -4.11 0.88
C LEU A 33 -6.13 -3.11 -0.27
N ILE A 34 -6.26 -1.81 0.00
CA ILE A 34 -6.15 -0.75 -1.01
C ILE A 34 -4.73 -0.71 -1.57
N VAL A 35 -3.70 -0.78 -0.72
CA VAL A 35 -2.30 -0.79 -1.13
C VAL A 35 -1.99 -2.02 -1.98
N GLN A 36 -2.43 -3.22 -1.56
CA GLN A 36 -2.28 -4.42 -2.39
C GLN A 36 -2.95 -4.28 -3.75
N LYS A 37 -4.18 -3.74 -3.77
CA LYS A 37 -4.92 -3.54 -5.02
C LYS A 37 -4.21 -2.54 -5.95
N ALA A 38 -3.68 -1.45 -5.40
CA ALA A 38 -2.91 -0.47 -6.15
C ALA A 38 -1.62 -1.07 -6.75
N ILE A 39 -0.90 -1.90 -5.98
CA ILE A 39 0.28 -2.61 -6.47
C ILE A 39 -0.08 -3.60 -7.59
N ILE A 40 -1.16 -4.37 -7.44
CA ILE A 40 -1.65 -5.31 -8.47
C ILE A 40 -2.03 -4.57 -9.75
N ASP A 41 -2.72 -3.43 -9.63
CA ASP A 41 -3.14 -2.60 -10.76
C ASP A 41 -1.99 -1.74 -11.30
N LYS A 42 -0.77 -1.88 -10.76
CA LYS A 42 0.44 -1.07 -11.06
C LYS A 42 0.20 0.44 -10.96
N GLN A 43 -0.72 0.85 -10.09
CA GLN A 43 -1.01 2.23 -9.79
C GLN A 43 -0.19 2.70 -8.59
N TYR A 44 0.95 3.32 -8.88
CA TYR A 44 1.87 3.85 -7.87
C TYR A 44 1.74 5.37 -7.68
N ASP A 45 0.69 5.98 -8.23
CA ASP A 45 0.43 7.41 -8.06
C ASP A 45 -0.05 7.69 -6.63
N ILE A 46 0.82 8.33 -5.85
CA ILE A 46 0.58 8.65 -4.43
C ILE A 46 -0.65 9.54 -4.25
N MET A 47 -0.95 10.46 -5.18
CA MET A 47 -2.15 11.29 -5.08
C MET A 47 -3.41 10.46 -5.26
N GLN A 48 -3.48 9.64 -6.31
CA GLN A 48 -4.63 8.75 -6.54
C GLN A 48 -4.84 7.78 -5.38
N LEU A 49 -3.74 7.21 -4.89
CA LEU A 49 -3.77 6.29 -3.77
C LEU A 49 -4.27 6.98 -2.49
N ASN A 50 -3.78 8.19 -2.19
CA ASN A 50 -4.23 8.98 -1.05
C ASN A 50 -5.70 9.38 -1.16
N VAL A 51 -6.18 9.77 -2.33
CA VAL A 51 -7.60 10.06 -2.56
C VAL A 51 -8.46 8.81 -2.30
N THR A 52 -8.01 7.66 -2.77
CA THR A 52 -8.70 6.38 -2.56
C THR A 52 -8.67 5.98 -1.09
N LEU A 53 -7.51 6.00 -0.45
CA LEU A 53 -7.36 5.72 0.98
C LEU A 53 -8.26 6.64 1.80
N PHE A 54 -8.23 7.95 1.54
CA PHE A 54 -9.03 8.92 2.28
C PHE A 54 -10.53 8.64 2.10
N LYS A 55 -10.96 8.27 0.90
CA LYS A 55 -12.36 7.91 0.61
C LYS A 55 -12.85 6.68 1.39
N TYR A 56 -11.99 5.69 1.63
CA TYR A 56 -12.38 4.41 2.23
C TYR A 56 -12.02 4.26 3.72
N THR A 57 -11.02 5.01 4.19
CA THR A 57 -10.41 4.89 5.52
C THR A 57 -10.33 6.22 6.25
N ASN A 58 -10.48 7.34 5.54
CA ASN A 58 -10.26 8.70 6.06
C ASN A 58 -8.82 8.93 6.56
N GLU A 59 -7.90 8.07 6.15
CA GLU A 59 -6.45 8.14 6.40
C GLU A 59 -5.70 8.39 5.08
N ILE A 60 -4.44 8.83 5.16
CA ILE A 60 -3.56 9.05 4.01
C ILE A 60 -2.22 8.33 4.21
N LEU A 61 -1.58 7.92 3.11
CA LEU A 61 -0.20 7.44 3.12
C LEU A 61 0.74 8.64 3.07
N GLY A 62 1.18 9.07 4.25
CA GLY A 62 2.12 10.19 4.42
C GLY A 62 1.71 11.04 5.62
N VAL A 63 2.68 11.38 6.48
CA VAL A 63 2.46 12.34 7.58
C VAL A 63 2.54 13.77 7.07
#